data_AF-A0A8T4J6Y9-F1
#
_entry.id   AF-A0A8T4J6Y9-F1
#
_cell.length_a   1.000
_cell.length_b   1.000
_cell.length_c   1.000
_cell.angle_alpha   90.00
_cell.angle_beta   90.00
_cell.angle_gamma   90.00
#
_symmetry.space_group_name_H-M   'P 1'
#
loop_
_entity.id
_entity.type
_entity.pdbx_description
1 polymer ?
#
loop_
_entity_poly.entity_id
_entity_poly.type
_entity_poly.pdbx_seq_one_letter_code
_entity_poly.pdbx_strand_id
1 'polypeptide(L)' 'MIEIDGSNAGGQLVRTAIALSTVTGKAVKIINIRGARTNPGLKTQHMEGIRSLGKLCNARIVGLESDST' A
#
# COMPACT_ATOMS: atom_id res chain seq x y z
N MET A 1 2.22 -10.40 -10.68
CA MET A 1 2.29 -9.21 -9.79
C MET A 1 1.47 -8.12 -10.44
N ILE A 2 0.55 -7.48 -9.70
CA ILE A 2 -0.30 -6.39 -10.18
C ILE A 2 0.39 -5.07 -9.85
N GLU A 3 0.53 -4.17 -10.82
CA GLU A 3 1.03 -2.81 -10.58
C GLU A 3 -0.14 -1.83 -10.57
N ILE A 4 -0.15 -0.93 -9.59
CA ILE A 4 -1.21 0.07 -9.41
C ILE A 4 -0.57 1.45 -9.31
N ASP A 5 -1.02 2.36 -10.17
CA ASP A 5 -0.63 3.77 -10.14
C ASP A 5 -1.53 4.59 -9.19
N GLY A 6 -0.92 5.17 -8.16
CA GLY A 6 -1.54 6.00 -7.15
C GLY A 6 -1.53 7.50 -7.45
N SER A 7 -1.04 7.94 -8.62
CA SER A 7 -0.83 9.36 -8.96
C SER A 7 -2.07 10.23 -8.71
N ASN A 8 -3.26 9.70 -9.03
CA ASN A 8 -4.54 10.41 -8.86
C ASN A 8 -5.36 9.91 -7.66
N ALA A 9 -4.73 9.23 -6.70
CA ALA A 9 -5.42 8.54 -5.62
C ALA A 9 -5.07 9.07 -4.22
N GLY A 10 -5.93 8.73 -3.26
CA GLY A 10 -5.70 8.93 -1.83
C GLY A 10 -5.39 7.63 -1.09
N GLY A 11 -5.51 7.64 0.24
CA GLY A 11 -5.18 6.47 1.07
C GLY A 11 -6.12 5.27 0.91
N GLN A 12 -7.30 5.46 0.33
CA GLN A 12 -8.25 4.37 0.07
C GLN A 12 -7.69 3.35 -0.93
N LEU A 13 -7.02 3.82 -2.00
CA LEU A 13 -6.40 2.94 -2.99
C LEU A 13 -5.41 1.96 -2.33
N VAL A 14 -4.56 2.47 -1.43
CA VAL A 14 -3.59 1.66 -0.68
C VAL A 14 -4.29 0.59 0.15
N ARG A 15 -5.32 0.96 0.92
CA ARG A 15 -6.03 0.01 1.78
C ARG A 15 -6.72 -1.09 0.97
N THR A 16 -7.41 -0.71 -0.11
CA THR A 16 -8.12 -1.66 -0.97
C THR A 16 -7.17 -2.59 -1.69
N ALA A 17 -6.10 -2.06 -2.28
CA ALA A 17 -5.10 -2.85 -2.99
C ALA A 17 -4.44 -3.89 -2.08
N ILE A 18 -4.04 -3.49 -0.87
CA ILE A 18 -3.39 -4.39 0.08
C ILE A 18 -4.39 -5.41 0.63
N ALA A 19 -5.62 -5.03 0.95
CA ALA A 19 -6.66 -5.97 1.36
C ALA A 19 -6.95 -7.03 0.28
N LEU A 20 -7.07 -6.61 -0.98
CA LEU A 20 -7.25 -7.53 -2.11
C LEU A 20 -6.04 -8.43 -2.32
N SER A 21 -4.82 -7.90 -2.22
CA SER A 21 -3.59 -8.71 -2.31
C SER A 21 -3.56 -9.78 -1.22
N THR A 22 -3.91 -9.42 0.01
CA THR A 22 -4.00 -10.36 1.14
C THR A 22 -5.04 -11.46 0.92
N VAL A 23 -6.26 -11.11 0.47
CA VAL A 23 -7.33 -12.11 0.27
C VAL A 23 -7.08 -12.99 -0.94
N THR A 24 -6.52 -12.44 -2.01
CA THR A 24 -6.35 -13.17 -3.28
C THR A 24 -5.00 -13.89 -3.40
N GLY A 25 -4.04 -13.59 -2.52
CA GLY A 25 -2.66 -14.05 -2.61
C GLY A 25 -1.89 -13.50 -3.82
N LYS A 26 -2.47 -12.59 -4.61
CA LYS A 26 -1.80 -11.98 -5.76
C LYS A 26 -0.91 -10.83 -5.27
N ALA A 27 0.39 -10.91 -5.54
CA ALA A 27 1.33 -9.85 -5.20
C ALA A 27 0.96 -8.52 -5.89
N VAL A 28 1.10 -7.41 -5.16
CA VAL A 28 0.82 -6.06 -5.64
C VAL A 28 2.04 -5.14 -5.43
N LYS A 29 2.26 -4.23 -6.38
CA LYS A 29 3.17 -3.10 -6.27
C LYS A 29 2.37 -1.82 -6.50
N ILE A 30 2.49 -0.86 -5.59
CA ILE A 30 1.84 0.45 -5.72
C ILE A 30 2.94 1.47 -5.95
N ILE A 31 2.78 2.30 -6.97
CA ILE A 31 3.67 3.42 -7.30
C ILE A 31 2.89 4.73 -7.16
N ASN A 32 3.59 5.85 -6.97
CA ASN A 32 3.00 7.17 -6.79
C ASN A 32 1.95 7.20 -5.66
N ILE A 33 2.24 6.54 -4.53
CA ILE A 33 1.34 6.36 -3.40
C ILE A 33 0.81 7.73 -2.96
N ARG A 34 -0.52 7.85 -2.99
CA ARG A 34 -1.24 9.07 -2.57
C ARG A 34 -0.82 10.32 -3.37
N GLY A 35 -0.50 10.19 -4.65
CA GLY A 35 0.01 11.29 -5.48
C GLY A 35 -0.93 12.50 -5.58
N ALA A 36 -2.24 12.31 -5.41
CA ALA A 36 -3.22 13.40 -5.43
C ALA A 36 -3.30 14.20 -4.10
N ARG A 37 -2.46 13.89 -3.11
CA ARG A 37 -2.44 14.57 -1.82
C ARG A 37 -1.28 15.54 -1.75
N THR A 38 -1.49 16.67 -1.07
CA THR A 38 -0.46 17.69 -0.78
C THR A 38 0.76 17.11 -0.06
N ASN A 39 0.55 16.08 0.75
CA ASN A 39 1.61 15.31 1.39
C ASN A 39 1.46 13.83 0.98
N PRO A 40 2.09 13.42 -0.14
CA PRO A 40 1.98 12.07 -0.71
C PRO A 40 2.72 11.04 0.15
N GLY A 41 2.81 9.82 -0.36
CA GLY A 41 3.51 8.70 0.26
C GLY A 41 2.77 8.06 1.44
N LEU A 42 3.38 7.03 2.02
CA LEU A 42 2.84 6.33 3.19
C LEU A 42 2.85 7.22 4.44
N LYS A 43 1.89 6.96 5.33
CA LYS A 43 1.73 7.62 6.63
C LYS A 43 1.52 6.52 7.67
N THR A 44 1.67 6.82 8.95
CA THR A 44 1.58 5.85 10.05
C THR A 44 0.36 4.93 9.93
N GLN A 45 -0.83 5.48 9.67
CA GLN A 45 -2.05 4.69 9.50
C GLN A 45 -2.00 3.67 8.34
N HIS A 46 -1.30 3.99 7.25
CA HIS A 46 -1.15 3.09 6.11
C HIS A 46 -0.15 1.99 6.47
N MET A 47 0.97 2.37 7.09
CA MET A 47 2.03 1.44 7.47
C MET A 47 1.54 0.41 8.49
N GLU A 48 0.77 0.82 9.49
CA GLU A 48 0.23 -0.12 10.49
C GLU A 48 -0.76 -1.11 9.88
N GLY A 49 -1.59 -0.67 8.93
CA GLY A 49 -2.48 -1.55 8.16
C GLY A 49 -1.70 -2.57 7.33
N ILE A 50 -0.68 -2.11 6.57
CA ILE A 50 0.17 -2.97 5.75
C ILE A 50 0.96 -3.95 6.63
N ARG A 51 1.53 -3.48 7.74
CA ARG A 51 2.28 -4.30 8.71
C ARG A 51 1.41 -5.39 9.31
N SER A 52 0.17 -5.05 9.70
CA SER A 52 -0.77 -6.00 10.31
C SER A 52 -1.19 -7.08 9.31
N LEU A 53 -1.54 -6.69 8.09
CA LEU A 53 -1.90 -7.64 7.04
C LEU A 53 -0.69 -8.49 6.62
N GLY A 54 0.51 -7.91 6.54
CA GLY A 54 1.73 -8.64 6.24
C GLY A 54 2.05 -9.73 7.27
N LYS A 55 1.83 -9.46 8.56
CA LYS A 55 1.94 -10.47 9.62
C LYS A 55 0.87 -11.55 9.48
N LEU A 56 -0.36 -11.18 9.14
CA LEU A 56 -1.49 -12.10 9.00
C LEU A 56 -1.27 -13.15 7.89
N CYS A 57 -0.68 -12.74 6.76
CA CYS A 57 -0.47 -13.62 5.61
C CYS A 57 1.01 -14.00 5.35
N ASN A 58 1.91 -13.71 6.29
CA ASN A 58 3.36 -13.92 6.14
C ASN A 58 3.95 -13.30 4.86
N ALA A 59 3.51 -12.10 4.51
CA ALA A 59 3.96 -11.42 3.29
C ALA A 59 5.38 -10.87 3.42
N ARG A 60 6.13 -10.94 2.31
CA ARG A 60 7.33 -10.12 2.11
C ARG A 60 6.91 -8.71 1.69
N ILE A 61 7.38 -7.69 2.42
CA ILE A 61 7.05 -6.29 2.15
C ILE A 61 8.35 -5.50 1.91
N VAL A 62 8.32 -4.62 0.92
CA VAL A 62 9.40 -3.67 0.58
C VAL A 62 8.78 -2.27 0.51
N GLY A 63 9.49 -1.25 0.99
CA GLY A 63 9.00 0.14 0.98
C GLY A 63 8.07 0.50 2.14
N LEU A 64 8.12 -0.23 3.27
CA LEU A 64 7.28 0.05 4.45
C LEU A 64 7.93 1.09 5.36
N GLU A 65 8.13 2.29 4.81
CA GLU A 65 8.66 3.43 5.55
C GLU A 65 7.82 4.69 5.32
N SER A 66 7.98 5.67 6.22
CA SER A 66 7.30 6.96 6.11
C SER A 66 7.60 7.60 4.76
N ASP A 67 6.56 8.16 4.15
CA ASP A 67 6.64 8.92 2.90
C ASP A 67 7.08 8.12 1.66
N SER A 68 7.20 6.78 1.77
CA SER A 68 7.45 5.91 0.62
C SER A 68 6.37 6.09 -0.46
N THR A 69 6.81 6.19 -1.73
CA THR A 69 5.98 6.58 -2.89
C THR A 69 5.84 5.46 -3.91
#